data_AF-A0A165WZB7-F1
#
_entry.id   AF-A0A165WZB7-F1
#
_cell.length_a   1.000
_cell.length_b   1.000
_cell.length_c   1.000
_cell.angle_alpha   90.00
_cell.angle_beta   90.00
_cell.angle_gamma   90.00
#
_symmetry.space_group_name_H-M   'P 1'
#
loop_
_entity.id
_entity.type
_entity.pdbx_description
1 polymer ?
#
loop_
_entity_poly.entity_id
_entity_poly.type
_entity_poly.pdbx_seq_one_letter_code
_entity_poly.pdbx_strand_id
1 'polypeptide(L)'
;MSKNKDRKRKRAENDQGTEHGRPSKKSKQEPQSGDATTSPEPQAMNPASDPQTLKRVRKKLASLGKLESFPCIRDESLLATIMRCHPTSNKAVTLDQLLDPVIAHYTASKSTLTEATNKCAEGTGDRFGNCVIEWMVKPYCLTRRQHVHVTSMLSCNAVLGQVFCQMGLLYHPLLQLSQSDACQVNEWAPADTLDEHGIPANLEKDDPPKALANVMESAFTAIIKQEKGDFEKFCNWIAPILEALIDVATTPGDETCEDLESPYKLKPYSNHCCAMEMHNKLDRVRGSLMDNGSILRDTLQIMSDGELMEFDTRGVLKRCHSDLVEDGERYLETSCAAMFALKQPENIFTIREGEDFAFYLAEVESLVMSPQVSGYIGLWLGLHDFFANQEDRDVPRNFKLRQALFAAVGWYAHFPWKDVSVTAKFQNFVEIIVAAALDTLGPDQHGFLTSIAH
;
A
#
# COMPACT_ATOMS: atom_id res chain seq x y z
N MET A 1 78.98 -32.79 -4.44
CA MET A 1 79.24 -31.63 -3.56
C MET A 1 77.90 -31.22 -2.97
N SER A 2 77.69 -30.90 -1.70
CA SER A 2 78.41 -31.11 -0.46
C SER A 2 77.39 -30.76 0.63
N LYS A 3 77.26 -31.65 1.64
CA LYS A 3 76.63 -31.49 2.97
C LYS A 3 75.07 -31.50 3.03
N ASN A 4 74.42 -32.51 3.66
CA ASN A 4 74.38 -32.86 5.11
C ASN A 4 74.00 -31.63 5.99
N LYS A 5 73.10 -31.66 6.99
CA LYS A 5 72.62 -32.74 7.86
C LYS A 5 71.59 -32.18 8.86
N ASP A 6 70.70 -33.07 9.32
CA ASP A 6 70.24 -33.28 10.72
C ASP A 6 69.60 -32.13 11.53
N ARG A 7 68.31 -32.24 11.90
CA ARG A 7 67.72 -33.02 13.02
C ARG A 7 68.04 -32.47 14.43
N LYS A 8 66.99 -32.13 15.20
CA LYS A 8 66.58 -32.69 16.53
C LYS A 8 65.52 -31.77 17.18
N ARG A 9 64.31 -32.27 17.52
CA ARG A 9 63.88 -32.83 18.85
C ARG A 9 63.94 -31.77 19.97
N LYS A 10 62.95 -31.57 20.86
CA LYS A 10 62.01 -32.50 21.53
C LYS A 10 61.09 -31.71 22.49
N ARG A 11 59.85 -32.20 22.73
CA ARG A 11 59.05 -32.27 24.00
C ARG A 11 58.74 -30.97 24.78
N ALA A 12 57.71 -30.84 25.62
CA ALA A 12 56.46 -31.53 25.98
C ALA A 12 55.85 -30.71 27.15
N GLU A 13 54.54 -30.86 27.40
CA GLU A 13 53.84 -30.58 28.70
C GLU A 13 53.78 -29.09 29.13
N ASN A 14 52.82 -28.56 29.87
CA ASN A 14 51.59 -29.02 30.50
C ASN A 14 50.75 -27.77 30.88
N ASP A 15 49.52 -28.04 31.30
CA ASP A 15 48.77 -27.34 32.36
C ASP A 15 47.85 -26.13 32.10
N GLN A 16 46.69 -26.35 32.72
CA GLN A 16 45.50 -25.53 32.93
C GLN A 16 45.82 -24.24 33.70
N GLY A 17 45.04 -23.19 33.44
CA GLY A 17 45.13 -21.95 34.20
C GLY A 17 44.05 -20.95 33.81
N THR A 18 43.03 -20.91 34.63
CA THR A 18 41.86 -20.03 34.70
C THR A 18 42.14 -18.51 34.73
N GLU A 19 41.06 -17.78 34.44
CA GLU A 19 40.68 -16.45 34.98
C GLU A 19 41.06 -15.13 34.26
N HIS A 20 39.96 -14.43 33.93
CA HIS A 20 39.68 -12.99 34.07
C HIS A 20 40.64 -11.91 33.53
N GLY A 21 40.07 -11.03 32.70
CA GLY A 21 40.40 -9.60 32.72
C GLY A 21 40.52 -8.91 31.35
N ARG A 22 39.57 -8.03 31.04
CA ARG A 22 39.62 -6.87 30.09
C ARG A 22 40.99 -6.12 30.15
N PRO A 23 41.39 -5.21 29.21
CA PRO A 23 40.57 -4.34 28.32
C PRO A 23 41.16 -3.94 26.92
N SER A 24 40.30 -3.32 26.10
CA SER A 24 40.47 -2.13 25.23
C SER A 24 41.74 -1.85 24.37
N LYS A 25 41.43 -1.53 23.09
CA LYS A 25 41.88 -0.37 22.26
C LYS A 25 43.07 -0.48 21.29
N LYS A 26 42.74 0.00 20.07
CA LYS A 26 43.52 0.74 19.04
C LYS A 26 44.18 -0.04 17.89
N SER A 27 43.67 0.21 16.69
CA SER A 27 44.41 0.20 15.41
C SER A 27 43.76 1.26 14.51
N LYS A 28 44.29 2.49 14.50
CA LYS A 28 45.13 3.08 13.44
C LYS A 28 44.46 3.07 12.06
N GLN A 29 43.85 4.21 11.75
CA GLN A 29 43.57 4.68 10.39
C GLN A 29 44.87 5.17 9.75
N GLU A 30 45.04 4.88 8.46
CA GLU A 30 45.73 5.76 7.51
C GLU A 30 44.88 5.92 6.24
N PRO A 31 45.00 7.06 5.53
CA PRO A 31 44.00 7.56 4.58
C PRO A 31 44.48 7.56 3.12
N GLN A 32 43.55 7.56 2.16
CA GLN A 32 43.66 8.14 0.80
C GLN A 32 42.31 7.92 0.08
N SER A 33 41.46 8.94 -0.09
CA SER A 33 41.48 10.03 -1.08
C SER A 33 40.63 9.69 -2.32
N GLY A 34 39.57 10.48 -2.56
CA GLY A 34 38.82 10.48 -3.81
C GLY A 34 37.36 10.88 -3.64
N ASP A 35 37.11 12.15 -3.30
CA ASP A 35 35.77 12.77 -3.36
C ASP A 35 35.26 12.74 -4.81
N ALA A 36 34.40 11.77 -5.12
CA ALA A 36 33.45 11.89 -6.20
C ALA A 36 32.18 12.49 -5.58
N THR A 37 32.06 13.81 -5.70
CA THR A 37 30.82 14.54 -5.42
C THR A 37 29.79 14.06 -6.45
N THR A 38 29.03 13.02 -6.11
CA THR A 38 27.80 12.68 -6.81
C THR A 38 26.88 13.88 -6.66
N SER A 39 26.73 14.64 -7.74
CA SER A 39 25.62 15.57 -7.85
C SER A 39 24.35 14.78 -7.57
N PRO A 40 23.48 15.22 -6.64
CA PRO A 40 22.21 14.54 -6.45
C PRO A 40 21.49 14.56 -7.81
N GLU A 41 21.11 13.39 -8.31
CA GLU A 41 20.14 13.30 -9.41
C GLU A 41 18.97 14.23 -9.07
N PRO A 42 18.49 15.04 -10.02
CA PRO A 42 17.31 15.85 -9.78
C PRO A 42 16.19 14.91 -9.37
N GLN A 43 15.86 14.91 -8.08
CA GLN A 43 14.66 14.26 -7.58
C GLN A 43 13.51 14.86 -8.39
N ALA A 44 12.89 14.04 -9.24
CA ALA A 44 11.68 14.42 -9.93
C ALA A 44 10.73 15.00 -8.88
N MET A 45 10.32 16.26 -9.04
CA MET A 45 9.36 16.90 -8.16
C MET A 45 8.17 15.96 -8.00
N ASN A 46 7.83 15.65 -6.76
CA ASN A 46 6.63 14.86 -6.46
C ASN A 46 5.44 15.54 -7.16
N PRO A 47 4.69 14.88 -8.06
CA PRO A 47 3.62 15.52 -8.83
C PRO A 47 2.54 16.20 -7.96
N ALA A 48 2.35 15.73 -6.73
CA ALA A 48 1.54 16.38 -5.68
C ALA A 48 2.04 17.77 -5.23
N SER A 49 3.17 18.25 -5.76
CA SER A 49 3.78 19.53 -5.40
C SER A 49 3.47 20.68 -6.36
N ASP A 50 2.58 20.50 -7.36
CA ASP A 50 2.07 21.64 -8.14
C ASP A 50 1.02 22.42 -7.33
N PRO A 51 1.37 23.55 -6.71
CA PRO A 51 0.47 24.27 -5.83
C PRO A 51 -0.67 24.94 -6.61
N GLN A 52 -0.48 25.19 -7.91
CA GLN A 52 -1.51 25.78 -8.76
C GLN A 52 -2.59 24.76 -9.09
N THR A 53 -2.20 23.54 -9.45
CA THR A 53 -3.15 22.44 -9.69
C THR A 53 -3.92 22.10 -8.42
N LEU A 54 -3.22 21.98 -7.28
CA LEU A 54 -3.90 21.76 -6.01
C LEU A 54 -4.89 22.90 -5.69
N LYS A 55 -4.53 24.17 -5.91
CA LYS A 55 -5.46 25.30 -5.75
C LYS A 55 -6.69 25.21 -6.66
N ARG A 56 -6.53 24.75 -7.92
CA ARG A 56 -7.66 24.54 -8.85
C ARG A 56 -8.57 23.42 -8.38
N VAL A 57 -8.01 22.30 -7.93
CA VAL A 57 -8.75 21.16 -7.37
C VAL A 57 -9.55 21.61 -6.14
N ARG A 58 -8.92 22.33 -5.21
CA ARG A 58 -9.59 22.84 -4.00
C ARG A 58 -10.74 23.79 -4.31
N LYS A 59 -10.54 24.71 -5.26
CA LYS A 59 -11.59 25.61 -5.73
C LYS A 59 -12.75 24.86 -6.39
N LYS A 60 -12.44 23.83 -7.19
CA LYS A 60 -13.46 23.01 -7.83
C LYS A 60 -14.25 22.23 -6.79
N LEU A 61 -13.59 21.56 -5.85
CA LEU A 61 -14.22 20.94 -4.69
C LEU A 61 -15.14 21.94 -3.99
N ALA A 62 -14.62 23.10 -3.55
CA ALA A 62 -15.41 24.15 -2.89
C ALA A 62 -16.69 24.52 -3.66
N SER A 63 -16.61 24.58 -5.00
CA SER A 63 -17.76 24.89 -5.85
C SER A 63 -18.81 23.78 -5.97
N LEU A 64 -18.48 22.53 -5.65
CA LEU A 64 -19.45 21.42 -5.59
C LEU A 64 -20.43 21.58 -4.41
N GLY A 65 -20.05 22.38 -3.41
CA GLY A 65 -20.83 22.55 -2.19
C GLY A 65 -20.80 21.28 -1.32
N LYS A 66 -21.92 21.02 -0.65
CA LYS A 66 -22.08 19.81 0.18
C LYS A 66 -22.09 18.56 -0.71
N LEU A 67 -21.14 17.66 -0.45
CA LEU A 67 -21.06 16.37 -1.14
C LEU A 67 -22.08 15.37 -0.57
N GLU A 68 -22.29 14.26 -1.27
CA GLU A 68 -23.12 13.15 -0.78
C GLU A 68 -22.69 12.70 0.62
N SER A 69 -23.64 12.11 1.35
CA SER A 69 -23.39 11.66 2.72
C SER A 69 -22.23 10.67 2.78
N PHE A 70 -21.46 10.77 3.87
CA PHE A 70 -20.47 9.77 4.26
C PHE A 70 -21.03 8.34 4.13
N PRO A 71 -20.23 7.38 3.63
CA PRO A 71 -20.70 6.05 3.33
C PRO A 71 -21.25 5.39 4.59
N CYS A 72 -22.36 4.64 4.43
CA CYS A 72 -22.99 3.95 5.54
C CYS A 72 -22.11 2.78 6.01
N ILE A 73 -21.42 2.97 7.14
CA ILE A 73 -20.69 1.94 7.87
C ILE A 73 -21.63 1.32 8.91
N ARG A 74 -21.99 0.05 8.71
CA ARG A 74 -22.97 -0.66 9.56
C ARG A 74 -22.41 -1.10 10.91
N ASP A 75 -21.11 -1.39 10.95
CA ASP A 75 -20.41 -1.73 12.19
C ASP A 75 -20.14 -0.44 12.98
N GLU A 76 -20.95 -0.19 14.01
CA GLU A 76 -20.85 0.99 14.86
C GLU A 76 -19.50 1.08 15.60
N SER A 77 -18.91 -0.06 15.97
CA SER A 77 -17.60 -0.12 16.64
C SER A 77 -16.48 0.28 15.68
N LEU A 78 -16.54 -0.21 14.45
CA LEU A 78 -15.63 0.19 13.39
C LEU A 78 -15.80 1.67 13.03
N LEU A 79 -17.04 2.15 12.91
CA LEU A 79 -17.33 3.57 12.68
C LEU A 79 -16.76 4.47 13.79
N ALA A 80 -16.93 4.09 15.05
CA ALA A 80 -16.34 4.80 16.17
C ALA A 80 -14.81 4.78 16.12
N THR A 81 -14.21 3.66 15.69
CA THR A 81 -12.75 3.53 15.60
C THR A 81 -12.16 4.35 14.46
N ILE A 82 -12.75 4.33 13.26
CA ILE A 82 -12.22 5.12 12.11
C ILE A 82 -12.30 6.63 12.37
N MET A 83 -13.26 7.06 13.19
CA MET A 83 -13.43 8.45 13.61
C MET A 83 -12.47 8.88 14.73
N ARG A 84 -11.68 7.95 15.27
CA ARG A 84 -10.73 8.21 16.37
C ARG A 84 -9.29 8.30 15.87
N CYS A 85 -8.83 9.52 15.61
CA CYS A 85 -7.53 9.76 14.96
C CYS A 85 -6.32 9.42 15.83
N HIS A 86 -6.46 9.52 17.15
CA HIS A 86 -5.35 9.34 18.10
C HIS A 86 -5.85 8.83 19.45
N PRO A 87 -4.97 8.26 20.28
CA PRO A 87 -5.33 7.90 21.64
C PRO A 87 -5.70 9.20 22.36
N THR A 88 -6.90 9.26 22.93
CA THR A 88 -7.26 10.31 23.88
C THR A 88 -6.22 10.28 24.99
N SER A 89 -5.31 11.25 25.01
CA SER A 89 -4.22 11.24 25.99
C SER A 89 -4.85 11.33 27.39
N ASN A 90 -4.44 10.45 28.31
CA ASN A 90 -4.79 10.58 29.73
C ASN A 90 -4.13 11.81 30.40
N LYS A 91 -3.46 12.68 29.64
CA LYS A 91 -2.97 13.95 30.20
C LYS A 91 -4.19 14.83 30.44
N ALA A 92 -4.37 15.21 31.71
CA ALA A 92 -5.41 16.14 32.13
C ALA A 92 -5.38 17.38 31.23
N VAL A 93 -6.50 17.61 30.53
CA VAL A 93 -6.69 18.82 29.73
C VAL A 93 -6.56 20.01 30.68
N THR A 94 -5.73 21.00 30.34
CA THR A 94 -5.64 22.20 31.17
C THR A 94 -6.97 22.96 31.10
N LEU A 95 -7.35 23.61 32.20
CA LEU A 95 -8.64 24.32 32.29
C LEU A 95 -8.80 25.34 31.15
N ASP A 96 -7.72 26.03 30.78
CA ASP A 96 -7.70 27.03 29.70
C ASP A 96 -7.99 26.44 28.30
N GLN A 97 -7.64 25.17 28.07
CA GLN A 97 -7.86 24.48 26.81
C GLN A 97 -9.26 23.86 26.71
N LEU A 98 -9.90 23.56 27.85
CA LEU A 98 -11.32 23.17 27.93
C LEU A 98 -12.28 24.37 27.78
N LEU A 99 -11.79 25.60 27.96
CA LEU A 99 -12.58 26.81 27.77
C LEU A 99 -12.81 27.14 26.28
N ASP A 100 -12.02 26.55 25.37
CA ASP A 100 -12.27 26.64 23.93
C ASP A 100 -13.35 25.62 23.52
N PRO A 101 -14.54 26.06 23.05
CA PRO A 101 -15.66 25.19 22.74
C PRO A 101 -15.36 24.17 21.63
N VAL A 102 -14.44 24.50 20.72
CA VAL A 102 -14.05 23.64 19.59
C VAL A 102 -13.15 22.53 20.06
N ILE A 103 -12.14 22.86 20.87
CA ILE A 103 -11.25 21.86 21.48
C ILE A 103 -12.05 20.93 22.38
N ALA A 104 -12.96 21.48 23.19
CA ALA A 104 -13.83 20.67 24.05
C ALA A 104 -14.74 19.73 23.25
N HIS A 105 -15.27 20.16 22.10
CA HIS A 105 -16.10 19.33 21.23
C HIS A 105 -15.37 18.08 20.72
N TYR A 106 -14.11 18.22 20.30
CA TYR A 106 -13.32 17.12 19.71
C TYR A 106 -12.59 16.24 20.71
N THR A 107 -12.30 16.76 21.90
CA THR A 107 -11.51 16.05 22.92
C THR A 107 -12.35 15.41 24.01
N ALA A 108 -13.62 15.82 24.16
CA ALA A 108 -14.52 15.21 25.13
C ALA A 108 -14.75 13.74 24.76
N SER A 109 -14.35 12.84 25.66
CA SER A 109 -14.67 11.42 25.57
C SER A 109 -16.19 11.24 25.66
N LYS A 110 -16.86 11.18 24.51
CA LYS A 110 -18.09 10.39 24.43
C LYS A 110 -17.64 8.95 24.58
N SER A 111 -18.14 8.24 25.58
CA SER A 111 -17.72 6.90 25.98
C SER A 111 -17.66 5.94 24.78
N THR A 112 -16.53 5.87 24.10
CA THR A 112 -16.27 4.85 23.09
C THR A 112 -15.71 3.64 23.81
N LEU A 113 -16.31 2.48 23.61
CA LEU A 113 -15.85 1.21 24.18
C LEU A 113 -14.50 0.75 23.59
N THR A 114 -14.02 1.40 22.54
CA THR A 114 -12.84 1.01 21.77
C THR A 114 -11.57 1.65 22.31
N GLU A 115 -10.50 0.87 22.51
CA GLU A 115 -9.16 1.39 22.91
C GLU A 115 -8.26 1.71 21.70
N ALA A 116 -8.57 1.17 20.52
CA ALA A 116 -7.81 1.39 19.30
C ALA A 116 -8.02 2.78 18.68
N THR A 117 -7.06 3.19 17.85
CA THR A 117 -7.12 4.37 16.98
C THR A 117 -7.38 3.95 15.54
N ASN A 118 -7.68 4.92 14.67
CA ASN A 118 -7.89 4.66 13.25
C ASN A 118 -6.62 4.27 12.48
N LYS A 119 -5.42 4.28 13.11
CA LYS A 119 -4.13 4.09 12.43
C LYS A 119 -4.02 2.80 11.60
N CYS A 120 -4.55 1.69 12.13
CA CYS A 120 -4.58 0.43 11.41
C CYS A 120 -5.49 0.50 10.15
N ALA A 121 -6.68 1.10 10.31
CA ALA A 121 -7.62 1.29 9.21
C ALA A 121 -7.12 2.32 8.19
N GLU A 122 -6.46 3.39 8.63
CA GLU A 122 -5.80 4.42 7.83
C GLU A 122 -4.77 3.79 6.90
N GLY A 123 -3.78 3.08 7.44
CA GLY A 123 -2.69 2.51 6.63
C GLY A 123 -3.16 1.45 5.63
N THR A 124 -4.24 0.73 5.96
CA THR A 124 -4.87 -0.23 5.03
C THR A 124 -5.68 0.51 3.97
N GLY A 125 -6.34 1.60 4.36
CA GLY A 125 -7.23 2.38 3.54
C GLY A 125 -6.50 3.25 2.52
N ASP A 126 -5.36 3.82 2.89
CA ASP A 126 -4.46 4.55 1.97
C ASP A 126 -4.09 3.68 0.76
N ARG A 127 -3.75 2.41 1.00
CA ARG A 127 -3.43 1.45 -0.09
C ARG A 127 -4.63 1.23 -1.00
N PHE A 128 -5.79 0.96 -0.43
CA PHE A 128 -7.02 0.73 -1.19
C PHE A 128 -7.47 1.96 -1.97
N GLY A 129 -7.43 3.13 -1.32
CA GLY A 129 -7.80 4.41 -1.89
C GLY A 129 -6.93 4.76 -3.09
N ASN A 130 -5.61 4.71 -2.93
CA ASN A 130 -4.66 4.99 -4.01
C ASN A 130 -4.90 4.08 -5.22
N CYS A 131 -5.10 2.79 -4.98
CA CYS A 131 -5.27 1.80 -6.05
C CYS A 131 -6.58 1.98 -6.82
N VAL A 132 -7.69 2.21 -6.09
CA VAL A 132 -9.00 2.44 -6.72
C VAL A 132 -9.01 3.77 -7.48
N ILE A 133 -8.48 4.84 -6.89
CA ILE A 133 -8.37 6.14 -7.57
C ILE A 133 -7.56 5.96 -8.86
N GLU A 134 -6.41 5.30 -8.81
CA GLU A 134 -5.56 5.03 -9.97
C GLU A 134 -6.31 4.35 -11.11
N TRP A 135 -7.09 3.29 -10.83
CA TRP A 135 -7.88 2.60 -11.85
C TRP A 135 -8.98 3.47 -12.43
N MET A 136 -9.66 4.22 -11.57
CA MET A 136 -10.79 5.06 -11.98
C MET A 136 -10.35 6.25 -12.83
N VAL A 137 -9.18 6.81 -12.59
CA VAL A 137 -8.68 7.96 -13.37
C VAL A 137 -8.01 7.54 -14.68
N LYS A 138 -7.56 6.28 -14.80
CA LYS A 138 -6.80 5.81 -15.97
C LYS A 138 -7.52 6.03 -17.32
N PRO A 139 -8.85 5.78 -17.47
CA PRO A 139 -9.58 6.04 -18.72
C PRO A 139 -9.57 7.51 -19.17
N TYR A 140 -9.27 8.43 -18.26
CA TYR A 140 -9.27 9.87 -18.52
C TYR A 140 -7.88 10.43 -18.81
N CYS A 141 -6.84 9.60 -18.74
CA CYS A 141 -5.46 10.01 -18.92
C CYS A 141 -4.93 9.59 -20.29
N LEU A 142 -4.35 10.52 -21.03
CA LEU A 142 -3.75 10.29 -22.35
C LEU A 142 -2.33 9.71 -22.25
N THR A 143 -1.61 10.07 -21.18
CA THR A 143 -0.22 9.64 -20.96
C THR A 143 -0.05 9.04 -19.57
N ARG A 144 0.96 8.17 -19.41
CA ARG A 144 1.38 7.63 -18.09
C ARG A 144 1.75 8.75 -17.12
N ARG A 145 2.42 9.79 -17.60
CA ARG A 145 2.80 10.95 -16.78
C ARG A 145 1.57 11.67 -16.24
N GLN A 146 0.60 11.94 -17.11
CA GLN A 146 -0.69 12.51 -16.71
C GLN A 146 -1.40 11.60 -15.70
N HIS A 147 -1.40 10.30 -15.94
CA HIS A 147 -2.00 9.31 -15.04
C HIS A 147 -1.40 9.34 -13.63
N VAL A 148 -0.07 9.32 -13.52
CA VAL A 148 0.64 9.43 -12.24
C VAL A 148 0.36 10.77 -11.57
N HIS A 149 0.38 11.87 -12.32
CA HIS A 149 0.10 13.21 -11.78
C HIS A 149 -1.32 13.32 -11.23
N VAL A 150 -2.33 12.97 -12.03
CA VAL A 150 -3.75 13.04 -11.66
C VAL A 150 -4.03 12.12 -10.48
N THR A 151 -3.52 10.89 -10.49
CA THR A 151 -3.66 9.95 -9.36
C THR A 151 -3.07 10.57 -8.09
N SER A 152 -1.83 11.04 -8.14
CA SER A 152 -1.13 11.65 -7.00
C SER A 152 -1.81 12.91 -6.49
N MET A 153 -2.46 13.69 -7.36
CA MET A 153 -3.18 14.89 -7.00
C MET A 153 -4.50 14.53 -6.28
N LEU A 154 -5.26 13.57 -6.81
CA LEU A 154 -6.58 13.21 -6.31
C LEU A 154 -6.56 12.33 -5.05
N SER A 155 -5.46 11.61 -4.81
CA SER A 155 -5.31 10.80 -3.59
C SER A 155 -4.56 11.51 -2.45
N CYS A 156 -4.12 12.76 -2.64
CA CYS A 156 -3.35 13.44 -1.61
C CYS A 156 -4.20 13.88 -0.41
N ASN A 157 -3.56 13.95 0.76
CA ASN A 157 -4.22 14.31 2.03
C ASN A 157 -4.96 15.65 1.97
N ALA A 158 -4.45 16.62 1.20
CA ALA A 158 -5.09 17.92 1.06
C ALA A 158 -6.47 17.79 0.40
N VAL A 159 -6.60 16.95 -0.63
CA VAL A 159 -7.88 16.67 -1.31
C VAL A 159 -8.79 15.84 -0.43
N LEU A 160 -8.30 14.75 0.16
CA LEU A 160 -9.10 13.88 1.02
C LEU A 160 -9.63 14.62 2.26
N GLY A 161 -8.80 15.47 2.89
CA GLY A 161 -9.22 16.31 4.01
C GLY A 161 -10.30 17.33 3.63
N GLN A 162 -10.32 17.82 2.38
CA GLN A 162 -11.39 18.69 1.92
C GLN A 162 -12.69 17.94 1.67
N VAL A 163 -12.60 16.76 1.04
CA VAL A 163 -13.76 15.87 0.86
C VAL A 163 -14.39 15.58 2.22
N PHE A 164 -13.58 15.28 3.24
CA PHE A 164 -14.05 15.11 4.63
C PHE A 164 -14.89 16.30 5.12
N CYS A 165 -14.36 17.52 4.97
CA CYS A 165 -15.05 18.72 5.42
C CYS A 165 -16.34 18.98 4.64
N GLN A 166 -16.34 18.77 3.33
CA GLN A 166 -17.52 18.99 2.48
C GLN A 166 -18.65 17.99 2.71
N MET A 167 -18.35 16.84 3.31
CA MET A 167 -19.34 15.89 3.81
C MET A 167 -19.94 16.32 5.17
N GLY A 168 -19.48 17.44 5.76
CA GLY A 168 -19.94 17.95 7.05
C GLY A 168 -19.42 17.14 8.24
N LEU A 169 -18.30 16.43 8.08
CA LEU A 169 -17.80 15.50 9.09
C LEU A 169 -17.10 16.17 10.28
N LEU A 170 -16.81 17.47 10.18
CA LEU A 170 -16.29 18.24 11.32
C LEU A 170 -17.27 18.32 12.50
N TYR A 171 -18.56 18.10 12.27
CA TYR A 171 -19.56 17.97 13.35
C TYR A 171 -20.01 16.53 13.59
N HIS A 172 -19.31 15.56 13.00
CA HIS A 172 -19.65 14.16 13.22
C HIS A 172 -19.52 13.81 14.70
N PRO A 173 -20.56 13.24 15.35
CA PRO A 173 -20.59 13.10 16.80
C PRO A 173 -19.54 12.14 17.36
N LEU A 174 -18.95 11.29 16.53
CA LEU A 174 -17.90 10.33 16.90
C LEU A 174 -16.49 10.81 16.56
N LEU A 175 -16.32 11.96 15.89
CA LEU A 175 -15.00 12.47 15.55
C LEU A 175 -14.22 12.77 16.83
N GLN A 176 -13.10 12.09 17.01
CA GLN A 176 -12.19 12.28 18.14
C GLN A 176 -10.80 12.61 17.61
N LEU A 177 -10.30 13.76 18.02
CA LEU A 177 -8.98 14.27 17.66
C LEU A 177 -8.07 14.29 18.87
N SER A 178 -6.75 14.16 18.65
CA SER A 178 -5.83 14.56 19.70
C SER A 178 -5.97 16.05 19.95
N GLN A 179 -5.52 16.51 21.12
CA GLN A 179 -5.50 17.92 21.41
C GLN A 179 -4.70 18.73 20.38
N SER A 180 -3.56 18.20 19.93
CA SER A 180 -2.73 18.87 18.92
C SER A 180 -3.49 19.01 17.60
N ASP A 181 -4.18 17.96 17.18
CA ASP A 181 -4.94 17.99 15.92
C ASP A 181 -6.16 18.89 16.04
N ALA A 182 -6.84 18.90 17.19
CA ALA A 182 -7.96 19.80 17.45
C ALA A 182 -7.52 21.28 17.39
N CYS A 183 -6.35 21.62 17.93
CA CYS A 183 -5.77 22.96 17.77
C CYS A 183 -5.49 23.27 16.30
N GLN A 184 -4.87 22.35 15.56
CA GLN A 184 -4.60 22.56 14.12
C GLN A 184 -5.89 22.76 13.31
N VAL A 185 -6.95 22.00 13.62
CA VAL A 185 -8.27 22.18 13.01
C VAL A 185 -8.85 23.54 13.37
N ASN A 186 -8.79 23.97 14.62
CA ASN A 186 -9.32 25.28 15.05
C ASN A 186 -8.52 26.47 14.45
N GLU A 187 -7.20 26.33 14.31
CA GLU A 187 -6.36 27.33 13.64
C GLU A 187 -6.68 27.45 12.15
N TRP A 188 -6.95 26.32 11.50
CA TRP A 188 -7.26 26.25 10.06
C TRP A 188 -8.70 26.65 9.73
N ALA A 189 -9.67 26.15 10.49
CA ALA A 189 -11.09 26.41 10.36
C ALA A 189 -11.70 26.81 11.72
N PRO A 190 -11.54 28.09 12.12
CA PRO A 190 -12.10 28.61 13.36
C PRO A 190 -13.63 28.42 13.43
N ALA A 191 -14.17 28.18 14.63
CA ALA A 191 -15.59 27.88 14.81
C ALA A 191 -16.55 28.92 14.21
N ASP A 192 -16.18 30.19 14.26
CA ASP A 192 -16.98 31.31 13.73
C ASP A 192 -16.98 31.39 12.20
N THR A 193 -16.18 30.55 11.54
CA THR A 193 -16.10 30.43 10.07
C THR A 193 -16.80 29.19 9.51
N LEU A 194 -17.31 28.33 10.39
CA LEU A 194 -18.07 27.13 10.02
C LEU A 194 -19.54 27.47 9.76
N ASP A 195 -20.12 26.91 8.71
CA ASP A 195 -21.55 27.00 8.46
C ASP A 195 -22.37 26.05 9.36
N GLU A 196 -23.70 26.02 9.17
CA GLU A 196 -24.62 25.16 9.94
C GLU A 196 -24.38 23.65 9.74
N HIS A 197 -23.57 23.26 8.77
CA HIS A 197 -23.18 21.89 8.47
C HIS A 197 -21.73 21.57 8.87
N GLY A 198 -21.01 22.53 9.46
CA GLY A 198 -19.62 22.36 9.86
C GLY A 198 -18.65 22.48 8.67
N ILE A 199 -19.04 23.16 7.60
CA ILE A 199 -18.19 23.37 6.41
C ILE A 199 -17.49 24.73 6.54
N PRO A 200 -16.15 24.80 6.43
CA PRO A 200 -15.41 26.06 6.51
C PRO A 200 -15.62 26.96 5.29
N ALA A 201 -15.75 28.27 5.49
CA ALA A 201 -15.89 29.24 4.41
C ALA A 201 -14.60 29.46 3.57
N ASN A 202 -13.44 29.04 4.08
CA ASN A 202 -12.10 29.31 3.53
C ASN A 202 -11.41 28.07 2.93
N LEU A 203 -12.15 27.01 2.57
CA LEU A 203 -11.62 25.75 2.04
C LEU A 203 -10.59 25.93 0.88
N GLU A 204 -10.63 27.02 0.12
CA GLU A 204 -9.74 27.22 -1.03
C GLU A 204 -8.31 27.69 -0.68
N LYS A 205 -8.04 28.09 0.58
CA LYS A 205 -6.81 28.83 0.94
C LYS A 205 -5.69 27.94 1.46
N ASP A 206 -5.97 27.13 2.48
CA ASP A 206 -4.97 26.37 3.21
C ASP A 206 -5.27 24.87 3.21
N ASP A 207 -4.25 24.05 3.41
CA ASP A 207 -4.41 22.60 3.42
C ASP A 207 -5.06 22.15 4.74
N PRO A 208 -6.08 21.27 4.69
CA PRO A 208 -6.66 20.70 5.89
C PRO A 208 -5.62 19.92 6.71
N PRO A 209 -5.75 19.88 8.05
CA PRO A 209 -4.91 19.03 8.88
C PRO A 209 -4.97 17.56 8.46
N LYS A 210 -3.80 16.89 8.45
CA LYS A 210 -3.67 15.50 7.98
C LYS A 210 -4.64 14.54 8.67
N ALA A 211 -4.93 14.75 9.96
CA ALA A 211 -5.85 13.91 10.72
C ALA A 211 -7.23 13.74 10.04
N LEU A 212 -7.71 14.75 9.31
CA LEU A 212 -9.00 14.67 8.59
C LEU A 212 -8.93 13.73 7.38
N ALA A 213 -7.82 13.76 6.64
CA ALA A 213 -7.58 12.85 5.52
C ALA A 213 -7.49 11.39 6.00
N ASN A 214 -6.84 11.16 7.14
CA ASN A 214 -6.69 9.83 7.73
C ASN A 214 -8.04 9.17 8.05
N VAL A 215 -9.08 9.95 8.38
CA VAL A 215 -10.44 9.41 8.58
C VAL A 215 -11.04 8.93 7.26
N MET A 216 -10.80 9.64 6.15
CA MET A 216 -11.27 9.23 4.82
C MET A 216 -10.59 7.94 4.37
N GLU A 217 -9.27 7.85 4.54
CA GLU A 217 -8.51 6.62 4.28
C GLU A 217 -9.10 5.47 5.11
N SER A 218 -9.30 5.68 6.42
CA SER A 218 -9.91 4.69 7.31
C SER A 218 -11.32 4.27 6.88
N ALA A 219 -12.11 5.18 6.30
CA ALA A 219 -13.43 4.87 5.75
C ALA A 219 -13.34 3.91 4.56
N PHE A 220 -12.30 4.01 3.72
CA PHE A 220 -12.08 3.08 2.61
C PHE A 220 -11.92 1.65 3.11
N THR A 221 -11.14 1.44 4.18
CA THR A 221 -11.02 0.13 4.84
C THR A 221 -12.36 -0.37 5.36
N ALA A 222 -13.15 0.50 5.98
CA ALA A 222 -14.44 0.10 6.54
C ALA A 222 -15.45 -0.35 5.47
N ILE A 223 -15.50 0.34 4.33
CA ILE A 223 -16.33 -0.06 3.18
C ILE A 223 -15.88 -1.42 2.66
N ILE A 224 -14.59 -1.59 2.36
CA ILE A 224 -14.05 -2.82 1.77
C ILE A 224 -14.27 -4.01 2.71
N LYS A 225 -14.10 -3.83 4.02
CA LYS A 225 -14.39 -4.86 5.00
C LYS A 225 -15.88 -5.23 5.01
N GLN A 226 -16.77 -4.24 5.06
CA GLN A 226 -18.21 -4.47 5.05
C GLN A 226 -18.66 -5.24 3.80
N GLU A 227 -18.04 -4.94 2.66
CA GLU A 227 -18.32 -5.55 1.36
C GLU A 227 -17.44 -6.77 1.05
N LYS A 228 -16.74 -7.31 2.06
CA LYS A 228 -15.94 -8.54 1.96
C LYS A 228 -14.91 -8.52 0.83
N GLY A 229 -14.26 -7.38 0.62
CA GLY A 229 -13.24 -7.22 -0.43
C GLY A 229 -13.78 -6.81 -1.79
N ASP A 230 -15.08 -6.57 -1.92
CA ASP A 230 -15.67 -6.00 -3.13
C ASP A 230 -15.46 -4.48 -3.16
N PHE A 231 -14.84 -4.00 -4.24
CA PHE A 231 -14.54 -2.59 -4.45
C PHE A 231 -15.70 -1.82 -5.11
N GLU A 232 -16.74 -2.48 -5.63
CA GLU A 232 -17.79 -1.84 -6.42
C GLU A 232 -18.46 -0.69 -5.67
N LYS A 233 -18.84 -0.89 -4.40
CA LYS A 233 -19.47 0.17 -3.59
C LYS A 233 -18.53 1.33 -3.31
N PHE A 234 -17.24 1.04 -3.13
CA PHE A 234 -16.24 2.09 -2.94
C PHE A 234 -16.11 2.92 -4.23
N CYS A 235 -15.97 2.26 -5.39
CA CYS A 235 -15.93 2.91 -6.69
C CYS A 235 -17.16 3.77 -6.94
N ASN A 236 -18.36 3.24 -6.72
CA ASN A 236 -19.62 3.96 -6.95
C ASN A 236 -19.76 5.21 -6.07
N TRP A 237 -19.28 5.15 -4.83
CA TRP A 237 -19.33 6.29 -3.92
C TRP A 237 -18.30 7.38 -4.27
N ILE A 238 -17.06 7.00 -4.64
CA ILE A 238 -16.01 8.00 -4.94
C ILE A 238 -16.09 8.54 -6.38
N ALA A 239 -16.73 7.82 -7.30
CA ALA A 239 -16.81 8.18 -8.73
C ALA A 239 -17.27 9.63 -8.98
N PRO A 240 -18.39 10.12 -8.41
CA PRO A 240 -18.87 11.46 -8.69
C PRO A 240 -17.86 12.55 -8.27
N ILE A 241 -17.10 12.29 -7.22
CA ILE A 241 -16.06 13.20 -6.71
C ILE A 241 -14.87 13.19 -7.69
N LEU A 242 -14.38 12.01 -8.07
CA LEU A 242 -13.25 11.92 -9.00
C LEU A 242 -13.59 12.53 -10.37
N GLU A 243 -14.75 12.19 -10.94
CA GLU A 243 -15.24 12.72 -12.21
C GLU A 243 -15.30 14.25 -12.22
N ALA A 244 -15.72 14.87 -11.11
CA ALA A 244 -15.78 16.32 -10.99
C ALA A 244 -14.40 16.99 -10.92
N LEU A 245 -13.35 16.26 -10.54
CA LEU A 245 -12.01 16.80 -10.28
C LEU A 245 -10.97 16.47 -11.36
N ILE A 246 -11.21 15.46 -12.20
CA ILE A 246 -10.26 15.00 -13.22
C ILE A 246 -9.76 16.13 -14.13
N ASP A 247 -10.66 16.98 -14.63
CA ASP A 247 -10.31 18.08 -15.54
C ASP A 247 -9.38 19.11 -14.87
N VAL A 248 -9.60 19.40 -13.59
CA VAL A 248 -8.83 20.41 -12.85
C VAL A 248 -7.57 19.86 -12.21
N ALA A 249 -7.51 18.53 -12.00
CA ALA A 249 -6.32 17.79 -11.59
C ALA A 249 -5.36 17.55 -12.75
N THR A 250 -5.82 17.70 -14.00
CA THR A 250 -4.98 17.61 -15.18
C THR A 250 -4.16 18.89 -15.37
N THR A 251 -2.85 18.75 -15.59
CA THR A 251 -1.95 19.88 -15.87
C THR A 251 -1.72 20.05 -17.37
N PRO A 252 -2.02 21.23 -17.95
CA PRO A 252 -1.71 21.51 -19.35
C PRO A 252 -0.20 21.32 -19.62
N GLY A 253 0.14 20.47 -20.59
CA GLY A 253 1.52 20.11 -20.94
C GLY A 253 1.95 18.69 -20.52
N ASP A 254 1.23 18.03 -19.62
CA ASP A 254 1.43 16.59 -19.35
C ASP A 254 0.86 15.69 -20.47
N GLU A 255 0.04 16.26 -21.35
CA GLU A 255 -0.56 15.61 -22.54
C GLU A 255 0.45 15.42 -23.69
N THR A 256 1.53 16.21 -23.71
CA THR A 256 2.46 16.31 -24.86
C THR A 256 3.80 15.61 -24.67
N CYS A 257 3.97 14.78 -23.64
CA CYS A 257 5.25 14.09 -23.43
C CYS A 257 5.46 13.00 -24.49
N GLU A 258 6.47 13.18 -25.36
CA GLU A 258 7.02 12.13 -26.24
C GLU A 258 7.61 10.95 -25.45
N ASP A 259 7.68 11.08 -24.12
CA ASP A 259 7.94 10.01 -23.17
C ASP A 259 6.77 9.02 -23.12
N LEU A 260 6.64 8.25 -24.20
CA LEU A 260 6.10 6.91 -24.22
C LEU A 260 7.04 6.00 -23.40
N GLU A 261 7.38 6.37 -22.15
CA GLU A 261 8.38 5.68 -21.34
C GLU A 261 8.13 4.16 -21.34
N SER A 262 9.16 3.43 -21.75
CA SER A 262 9.19 1.97 -21.85
C SER A 262 10.48 1.45 -21.21
N PRO A 263 10.50 0.28 -20.54
CA PRO A 263 9.42 -0.39 -19.82
C PRO A 263 9.73 -0.31 -18.33
N TYR A 264 8.81 0.25 -17.55
CA TYR A 264 8.57 -0.03 -16.13
C TYR A 264 9.74 -0.58 -15.26
N LYS A 265 10.13 0.18 -14.23
CA LYS A 265 10.96 -0.33 -13.14
C LYS A 265 10.04 -1.03 -12.13
N LEU A 266 10.02 -2.37 -12.14
CA LEU A 266 9.49 -3.18 -11.04
C LEU A 266 9.97 -2.62 -9.71
N LYS A 267 9.09 -2.53 -8.70
CA LYS A 267 9.54 -2.26 -7.32
C LYS A 267 10.64 -3.28 -6.98
N PRO A 268 11.78 -2.82 -6.42
CA PRO A 268 12.89 -3.68 -6.08
C PRO A 268 12.57 -4.49 -4.81
N TYR A 269 11.62 -5.41 -4.90
CA TYR A 269 11.43 -6.41 -3.86
C TYR A 269 12.69 -7.28 -3.81
N SER A 270 13.31 -7.30 -2.64
CA SER A 270 14.47 -8.12 -2.37
C SER A 270 14.07 -9.60 -2.31
N ASN A 271 15.07 -10.46 -2.38
CA ASN A 271 14.90 -11.86 -2.10
C ASN A 271 14.40 -12.04 -0.66
N HIS A 272 13.26 -12.70 -0.48
CA HIS A 272 12.74 -13.00 0.85
C HIS A 272 13.37 -14.28 1.42
N CYS A 273 13.79 -14.28 2.69
CA CYS A 273 14.40 -15.45 3.33
C CYS A 273 13.43 -16.65 3.40
N CYS A 274 12.13 -16.37 3.54
CA CYS A 274 11.07 -17.39 3.66
C CYS A 274 10.52 -17.91 2.33
N ALA A 275 11.09 -17.50 1.19
CA ALA A 275 10.57 -17.89 -0.13
C ALA A 275 10.49 -19.41 -0.32
N MET A 276 11.43 -20.17 0.22
CA MET A 276 11.41 -21.64 0.11
C MET A 276 10.33 -22.30 0.93
N GLU A 277 10.07 -21.79 2.13
CA GLU A 277 8.95 -22.31 2.93
C GLU A 277 7.62 -21.95 2.28
N MET A 278 7.49 -20.76 1.69
CA MET A 278 6.33 -20.38 0.89
C MET A 278 6.09 -21.32 -0.29
N HIS A 279 7.15 -21.72 -1.01
CA HIS A 279 7.04 -22.71 -2.08
C HIS A 279 6.50 -24.05 -1.56
N ASN A 280 7.03 -24.55 -0.44
CA ASN A 280 6.55 -25.78 0.19
C ASN A 280 5.07 -25.71 0.59
N LYS A 281 4.57 -24.55 1.03
CA LYS A 281 3.15 -24.35 1.34
C LYS A 281 2.30 -24.33 0.08
N LEU A 282 2.70 -23.57 -0.93
CA LEU A 282 1.99 -23.48 -2.21
C LEU A 282 1.91 -24.84 -2.92
N ASP A 283 2.94 -25.67 -2.84
CA ASP A 283 2.94 -27.02 -3.40
C ASP A 283 1.82 -27.92 -2.85
N ARG A 284 1.48 -27.77 -1.56
CA ARG A 284 0.42 -28.57 -0.91
C ARG A 284 -0.97 -28.20 -1.42
N VAL A 285 -1.14 -26.97 -1.90
CA VAL A 285 -2.41 -26.41 -2.40
C VAL A 285 -2.38 -26.14 -3.90
N ARG A 286 -1.40 -26.72 -4.61
CA ARG A 286 -1.12 -26.43 -6.02
C ARG A 286 -2.33 -26.60 -6.93
N GLY A 287 -3.10 -27.68 -6.76
CA GLY A 287 -4.31 -27.92 -7.56
C GLY A 287 -5.29 -26.75 -7.47
N SER A 288 -5.66 -26.37 -6.25
CA SER A 288 -6.56 -25.23 -6.01
C SER A 288 -5.97 -23.90 -6.50
N LEU A 289 -4.66 -23.69 -6.35
CA LEU A 289 -3.98 -22.49 -6.84
C LEU A 289 -4.10 -22.38 -8.37
N MET A 290 -3.84 -23.48 -9.09
CA MET A 290 -3.92 -23.54 -10.55
C MET A 290 -5.37 -23.38 -11.03
N ASP A 291 -6.32 -24.05 -10.38
CA ASP A 291 -7.74 -24.00 -10.75
C ASP A 291 -8.32 -22.60 -10.59
N ASN A 292 -8.05 -21.92 -9.48
CA ASN A 292 -8.54 -20.56 -9.25
C ASN A 292 -7.75 -19.51 -10.05
N GLY A 293 -6.44 -19.68 -10.21
CA GLY A 293 -5.58 -18.80 -11.00
C GLY A 293 -5.73 -18.95 -12.52
N SER A 294 -6.46 -19.98 -12.99
CA SER A 294 -6.78 -20.18 -14.42
C SER A 294 -7.38 -18.94 -15.08
N ILE A 295 -8.16 -18.16 -14.33
CA ILE A 295 -8.80 -16.93 -14.82
C ILE A 295 -7.80 -15.90 -15.34
N LEU A 296 -6.57 -15.86 -14.79
CA LEU A 296 -5.52 -14.95 -15.26
C LEU A 296 -5.02 -15.35 -16.66
N ARG A 297 -4.91 -16.65 -16.93
CA ARG A 297 -4.55 -17.17 -18.26
C ARG A 297 -5.67 -16.92 -19.26
N ASP A 298 -6.90 -17.23 -18.86
CA ASP A 298 -8.09 -17.06 -19.70
C ASP A 298 -8.23 -15.58 -20.11
N THR A 299 -8.08 -14.68 -19.14
CA THR A 299 -8.16 -13.24 -19.39
C THR A 299 -7.03 -12.74 -20.27
N LEU A 300 -5.79 -13.17 -20.00
CA LEU A 300 -4.65 -12.86 -20.86
C LEU A 300 -4.90 -13.30 -22.31
N GLN A 301 -5.29 -14.56 -22.52
CA GLN A 301 -5.55 -15.13 -23.84
C GLN A 301 -6.65 -14.39 -24.60
N ILE A 302 -7.73 -13.99 -23.91
CA ILE A 302 -8.86 -13.29 -24.52
C ILE A 302 -8.49 -11.84 -24.83
N MET A 303 -7.92 -11.12 -23.86
CA MET A 303 -7.71 -9.67 -23.95
C MET A 303 -6.51 -9.28 -24.81
N SER A 304 -5.49 -10.13 -24.88
CA SER A 304 -4.34 -9.91 -25.76
C SER A 304 -4.53 -10.44 -27.16
N ASP A 305 -5.72 -10.97 -27.52
CA ASP A 305 -5.98 -11.66 -28.79
C ASP A 305 -4.92 -12.75 -29.11
N GLY A 306 -4.42 -13.41 -28.05
CA GLY A 306 -3.36 -14.42 -28.16
C GLY A 306 -1.96 -13.89 -28.50
N GLU A 307 -1.74 -12.57 -28.44
CA GLU A 307 -0.39 -12.01 -28.55
C GLU A 307 0.53 -12.61 -27.49
N LEU A 308 1.73 -13.02 -27.92
CA LEU A 308 2.74 -13.63 -27.07
C LEU A 308 3.63 -12.57 -26.41
N MET A 309 4.01 -12.85 -25.17
CA MET A 309 4.93 -12.03 -24.39
C MET A 309 6.35 -12.09 -24.95
N GLU A 310 6.78 -11.01 -25.59
CA GLU A 310 8.16 -10.84 -26.05
C GLU A 310 9.00 -10.12 -24.99
N PHE A 311 10.22 -10.61 -24.77
CA PHE A 311 11.20 -9.99 -23.87
C PHE A 311 12.38 -9.43 -24.69
N ASP A 312 12.93 -8.31 -24.26
CA ASP A 312 14.16 -7.76 -24.84
C ASP A 312 15.41 -8.56 -24.41
N THR A 313 16.58 -8.14 -24.90
CA THR A 313 17.86 -8.78 -24.59
C THR A 313 18.26 -8.69 -23.11
N ARG A 314 17.64 -7.80 -22.34
CA ARG A 314 17.83 -7.66 -20.88
C ARG A 314 16.79 -8.46 -20.10
N GLY A 315 15.87 -9.14 -20.78
CA GLY A 315 14.79 -9.92 -20.17
C GLY A 315 13.63 -9.07 -19.67
N VAL A 316 13.49 -7.84 -20.17
CA VAL A 316 12.37 -6.95 -19.83
C VAL A 316 11.22 -7.18 -20.82
N LEU A 317 10.00 -7.28 -20.31
CA LEU A 317 8.79 -7.48 -21.09
C LEU A 317 8.57 -6.27 -22.01
N LYS A 318 8.20 -6.52 -23.27
CA LYS A 318 7.88 -5.48 -24.26
C LYS A 318 6.39 -5.15 -24.26
N ARG A 319 6.04 -4.04 -24.92
CA ARG A 319 4.66 -3.69 -25.24
C ARG A 319 4.00 -4.75 -26.12
N CYS A 320 2.69 -4.96 -26.02
CA CYS A 320 1.73 -4.22 -25.18
C CYS A 320 1.72 -4.64 -23.69
N HIS A 321 2.23 -5.83 -23.36
CA HIS A 321 2.12 -6.41 -22.02
C HIS A 321 2.85 -5.63 -20.92
N SER A 322 3.99 -5.00 -21.26
CA SER A 322 4.76 -4.19 -20.31
C SER A 322 3.96 -3.06 -19.68
N ASP A 323 2.96 -2.53 -20.39
CA ASP A 323 2.14 -1.41 -19.94
C ASP A 323 1.14 -1.82 -18.83
N LEU A 324 0.95 -3.13 -18.62
CA LEU A 324 0.04 -3.69 -17.62
C LEU A 324 0.75 -4.27 -16.39
N VAL A 325 2.08 -4.34 -16.41
CA VAL A 325 2.85 -4.93 -15.31
C VAL A 325 2.69 -4.11 -14.03
N GLU A 326 2.71 -2.78 -14.12
CA GLU A 326 2.52 -1.91 -12.95
C GLU A 326 1.13 -2.04 -12.36
N ASP A 327 0.10 -1.91 -13.21
CA ASP A 327 -1.29 -2.07 -12.81
C ASP A 327 -1.50 -3.41 -12.12
N GLY A 328 -0.94 -4.48 -12.68
CA GLY A 328 -1.04 -5.81 -12.11
C GLY A 328 -0.25 -5.99 -10.82
N GLU A 329 0.93 -5.37 -10.69
CA GLU A 329 1.69 -5.35 -9.43
C GLU A 329 0.85 -4.69 -8.33
N ARG A 330 0.29 -3.51 -8.59
CA ARG A 330 -0.54 -2.75 -7.63
C ARG A 330 -1.87 -3.44 -7.32
N TYR A 331 -2.49 -4.06 -8.33
CA TYR A 331 -3.72 -4.84 -8.16
C TYR A 331 -3.50 -6.07 -7.31
N LEU A 332 -2.39 -6.79 -7.50
CA LEU A 332 -2.06 -7.93 -6.67
C LEU A 332 -1.73 -7.50 -5.23
N GLU A 333 -0.90 -6.47 -5.05
CA GLU A 333 -0.54 -5.91 -3.72
C GLU A 333 -1.81 -5.52 -2.95
N THR A 334 -2.71 -4.77 -3.59
CA THR A 334 -3.99 -4.33 -3.02
C THR A 334 -4.93 -5.49 -2.71
N SER A 335 -5.01 -6.48 -3.60
CA SER A 335 -5.84 -7.67 -3.38
C SER A 335 -5.32 -8.51 -2.22
N CYS A 336 -3.99 -8.66 -2.10
CA CYS A 336 -3.35 -9.31 -0.96
C CYS A 336 -3.65 -8.56 0.35
N ALA A 337 -3.58 -7.23 0.35
CA ALA A 337 -3.92 -6.42 1.51
C ALA A 337 -5.39 -6.57 1.92
N ALA A 338 -6.32 -6.52 0.96
CA ALA A 338 -7.75 -6.72 1.20
C ALA A 338 -8.01 -8.11 1.78
N MET A 339 -7.44 -9.14 1.18
CA MET A 339 -7.61 -10.51 1.63
C MET A 339 -6.96 -10.75 3.01
N PHE A 340 -5.78 -10.16 3.27
CA PHE A 340 -5.15 -10.22 4.58
C PHE A 340 -6.04 -9.62 5.66
N ALA A 341 -6.61 -8.43 5.41
CA ALA A 341 -7.57 -7.78 6.29
C ALA A 341 -8.83 -8.63 6.57
N LEU A 342 -9.36 -9.30 5.54
CA LEU A 342 -10.54 -10.18 5.67
C LEU A 342 -10.25 -11.48 6.43
N LYS A 343 -8.99 -11.92 6.47
CA LYS A 343 -8.57 -13.14 7.19
C LYS A 343 -8.23 -12.91 8.65
N GLN A 344 -8.11 -11.66 9.08
CA GLN A 344 -7.91 -11.35 10.48
C GLN A 344 -9.23 -11.45 11.28
N PRO A 345 -9.14 -11.57 12.62
CA PRO A 345 -10.30 -11.47 13.49
C PRO A 345 -11.16 -10.25 13.18
N GLU A 346 -12.48 -10.38 13.31
CA GLU A 346 -13.43 -9.31 13.00
C GLU A 346 -13.17 -8.02 13.79
N ASN A 347 -12.47 -8.10 14.93
CA ASN A 347 -12.14 -6.95 15.76
C ASN A 347 -10.75 -6.34 15.47
N ILE A 348 -9.97 -6.82 14.48
CA ILE A 348 -8.57 -6.39 14.25
C ILE A 348 -8.39 -4.87 14.17
N PHE A 349 -9.34 -4.16 13.55
CA PHE A 349 -9.30 -2.70 13.41
C PHE A 349 -9.75 -1.94 14.65
N THR A 350 -10.27 -2.64 15.66
CA THR A 350 -10.90 -2.08 16.86
C THR A 350 -10.14 -2.41 18.15
N ILE A 351 -9.06 -3.19 18.05
CA ILE A 351 -8.15 -3.55 19.16
C ILE A 351 -6.77 -2.92 18.96
N ARG A 352 -6.01 -2.75 20.05
CA ARG A 352 -4.72 -2.06 20.02
C ARG A 352 -3.63 -2.85 19.30
N GLU A 353 -3.68 -4.18 19.41
CA GLU A 353 -2.78 -5.12 18.72
C GLU A 353 -2.92 -5.02 17.20
N GLY A 354 -4.03 -4.45 16.71
CA GLY A 354 -4.19 -4.08 15.30
C GLY A 354 -3.19 -3.03 14.82
N GLU A 355 -2.51 -2.27 15.69
CA GLU A 355 -1.51 -1.30 15.25
C GLU A 355 -0.27 -1.96 14.62
N ASP A 356 0.06 -3.21 14.99
CA ASP A 356 1.14 -4.00 14.37
C ASP A 356 0.71 -4.60 13.01
N PHE A 357 -0.57 -4.56 12.66
CA PHE A 357 -1.13 -5.09 11.41
C PHE A 357 -0.41 -4.56 10.17
N ALA A 358 -0.07 -3.27 10.14
CA ALA A 358 0.59 -2.64 9.00
C ALA A 358 2.00 -3.22 8.74
N PHE A 359 2.72 -3.56 9.81
CA PHE A 359 4.01 -4.22 9.72
C PHE A 359 3.86 -5.64 9.13
N TYR A 360 2.90 -6.42 9.65
CA TYR A 360 2.65 -7.77 9.14
C TYR A 360 2.17 -7.79 7.69
N LEU A 361 1.31 -6.84 7.31
CA LEU A 361 0.88 -6.67 5.93
C LEU A 361 2.09 -6.43 5.01
N ALA A 362 3.01 -5.55 5.40
CA ALA A 362 4.21 -5.27 4.62
C ALA A 362 5.09 -6.52 4.44
N GLU A 363 5.21 -7.39 5.46
CA GLU A 363 5.95 -8.66 5.36
C GLU A 363 5.24 -9.65 4.42
N VAL A 364 3.91 -9.77 4.51
CA VAL A 364 3.10 -10.61 3.60
C VAL A 364 3.28 -10.15 2.15
N GLU A 365 3.13 -8.86 1.88
CA GLU A 365 3.34 -8.28 0.56
C GLU A 365 4.78 -8.50 0.08
N SER A 366 5.77 -8.22 0.92
CA SER A 366 7.19 -8.42 0.59
C SER A 366 7.48 -9.87 0.19
N LEU A 367 6.94 -10.85 0.93
CA LEU A 367 7.07 -12.27 0.61
C LEU A 367 6.40 -12.62 -0.72
N VAL A 368 5.12 -12.27 -0.89
CA VAL A 368 4.32 -12.60 -2.09
C VAL A 368 4.91 -11.95 -3.35
N MET A 369 5.30 -10.68 -3.25
CA MET A 369 5.80 -9.88 -4.37
C MET A 369 7.28 -10.14 -4.67
N SER A 370 7.99 -10.89 -3.81
CA SER A 370 9.38 -11.28 -4.05
C SER A 370 9.53 -12.02 -5.39
N PRO A 371 10.64 -11.82 -6.14
CA PRO A 371 10.85 -12.48 -7.42
C PRO A 371 10.74 -14.00 -7.40
N GLN A 372 11.15 -14.63 -6.30
CA GLN A 372 11.11 -16.09 -6.17
C GLN A 372 9.70 -16.61 -5.97
N VAL A 373 8.85 -15.94 -5.19
CA VAL A 373 7.48 -16.39 -4.93
C VAL A 373 6.57 -16.04 -6.11
N SER A 374 6.54 -14.79 -6.54
CA SER A 374 5.74 -14.36 -7.70
C SER A 374 6.13 -15.09 -8.99
N GLY A 375 7.42 -15.29 -9.26
CA GLY A 375 7.88 -16.08 -10.40
C GLY A 375 7.44 -17.55 -10.31
N TYR A 376 7.49 -18.14 -9.12
CA TYR A 376 7.05 -19.51 -8.89
C TYR A 376 5.53 -19.69 -9.04
N ILE A 377 4.73 -18.73 -8.58
CA ILE A 377 3.28 -18.69 -8.85
C ILE A 377 3.04 -18.61 -10.37
N GLY A 378 3.73 -17.70 -11.07
CA GLY A 378 3.63 -17.58 -12.53
C GLY A 378 4.02 -18.86 -13.28
N LEU A 379 5.00 -19.61 -12.76
CA LEU A 379 5.36 -20.93 -13.28
C LEU A 379 4.19 -21.90 -13.14
N TRP A 380 3.58 -21.98 -11.95
CA TRP A 380 2.46 -22.89 -11.70
C TRP A 380 1.22 -22.57 -12.52
N LEU A 381 0.98 -21.30 -12.78
CA LEU A 381 -0.08 -20.87 -13.67
C LEU A 381 0.25 -21.10 -15.16
N GLY A 382 1.40 -21.67 -15.51
CA GLY A 382 1.74 -21.94 -16.91
C GLY A 382 1.85 -20.68 -17.76
N LEU A 383 2.26 -19.55 -17.18
CA LEU A 383 2.36 -18.28 -17.91
C LEU A 383 3.53 -18.26 -18.91
N HIS A 384 4.50 -19.14 -18.72
CA HIS A 384 5.59 -19.35 -19.68
C HIS A 384 5.10 -19.84 -21.05
N ASP A 385 3.94 -20.51 -21.13
CA ASP A 385 3.34 -20.92 -22.41
C ASP A 385 3.07 -19.72 -23.35
N PHE A 386 2.86 -18.54 -22.77
CA PHE A 386 2.60 -17.30 -23.50
C PHE A 386 3.88 -16.57 -23.93
N PHE A 387 5.07 -17.08 -23.66
CA PHE A 387 6.32 -16.40 -24.05
C PHE A 387 6.55 -16.54 -25.55
N ALA A 388 7.11 -15.53 -26.21
CA ALA A 388 7.37 -15.60 -27.65
C ALA A 388 8.56 -16.53 -28.00
N ASN A 389 9.56 -16.62 -27.12
CA ASN A 389 10.77 -17.40 -27.34
C ASN A 389 10.65 -18.80 -26.73
N GLN A 390 10.87 -19.85 -27.54
CA GLN A 390 10.77 -21.25 -27.10
C GLN A 390 11.75 -21.62 -25.98
N GLU A 391 12.97 -21.09 -25.96
CA GLU A 391 13.96 -21.34 -24.89
C GLU A 391 13.43 -20.82 -23.54
N ASP A 392 12.79 -19.65 -23.54
CA ASP A 392 12.19 -19.08 -22.34
C ASP A 392 10.92 -19.83 -21.92
N ARG A 393 10.23 -20.51 -22.84
CA ARG A 393 9.12 -21.42 -22.50
C ARG A 393 9.63 -22.66 -21.79
N ASP A 394 10.68 -23.27 -22.34
CA ASP A 394 11.21 -24.55 -21.86
C ASP A 394 11.95 -24.38 -20.52
N VAL A 395 12.65 -23.25 -20.33
CA VAL A 395 13.43 -22.96 -19.11
C VAL A 395 13.17 -21.52 -18.64
N PRO A 396 11.98 -21.24 -18.06
CA PRO A 396 11.58 -19.90 -17.70
C PRO A 396 12.35 -19.39 -16.47
N ARG A 397 12.84 -18.15 -16.54
CA ARG A 397 13.49 -17.48 -15.41
C ARG A 397 12.46 -16.79 -14.52
N ASN A 398 12.63 -16.86 -13.20
CA ASN A 398 11.73 -16.22 -12.21
C ASN A 398 11.47 -14.74 -12.50
N PHE A 399 12.49 -14.00 -12.95
CA PHE A 399 12.35 -12.58 -13.30
C PHE A 399 11.37 -12.34 -14.46
N LYS A 400 11.36 -13.20 -15.49
CA LYS A 400 10.41 -13.12 -16.61
C LYS A 400 9.02 -13.58 -16.17
N LEU A 401 8.95 -14.66 -15.39
CA LEU A 401 7.70 -15.17 -14.83
C LEU A 401 7.00 -14.18 -13.90
N ARG A 402 7.74 -13.42 -13.09
CA ARG A 402 7.18 -12.35 -12.26
C ARG A 402 6.51 -11.27 -13.13
N GLN A 403 7.20 -10.80 -14.16
CA GLN A 403 6.62 -9.83 -15.09
C GLN A 403 5.38 -10.38 -15.80
N ALA A 404 5.42 -11.66 -16.18
CA ALA A 404 4.28 -12.34 -16.80
C ALA A 404 3.08 -12.46 -15.85
N LEU A 405 3.32 -12.81 -14.58
CA LEU A 405 2.28 -12.85 -13.55
C LEU A 405 1.62 -11.48 -13.40
N PHE A 406 2.41 -10.43 -13.24
CA PHE A 406 1.88 -9.09 -13.08
C PHE A 406 1.16 -8.61 -14.35
N ALA A 407 1.70 -8.86 -15.55
CA ALA A 407 0.97 -8.55 -16.79
C ALA A 407 -0.37 -9.29 -16.88
N ALA A 408 -0.44 -10.57 -16.48
CA ALA A 408 -1.68 -11.34 -16.45
C ALA A 408 -2.69 -10.79 -15.42
N VAL A 409 -2.23 -10.40 -14.23
CA VAL A 409 -3.06 -9.70 -13.24
C VAL A 409 -3.52 -8.34 -13.78
N GLY A 410 -2.68 -7.61 -14.51
CA GLY A 410 -3.04 -6.34 -15.13
C GLY A 410 -4.12 -6.52 -16.19
N TRP A 411 -4.01 -7.53 -17.07
CA TRP A 411 -5.10 -7.86 -17.99
C TRP A 411 -6.39 -8.22 -17.27
N TYR A 412 -6.30 -9.00 -16.19
CA TYR A 412 -7.45 -9.28 -15.33
C TYR A 412 -8.06 -7.99 -14.75
N ALA A 413 -7.23 -7.08 -14.22
CA ALA A 413 -7.69 -5.81 -13.68
C ALA A 413 -8.53 -5.02 -14.70
N HIS A 414 -8.12 -5.03 -15.98
CA HIS A 414 -8.77 -4.35 -17.10
C HIS A 414 -9.91 -5.13 -17.77
N PHE A 415 -10.25 -6.33 -17.28
CA PHE A 415 -11.29 -7.13 -17.90
C PHE A 415 -12.68 -6.49 -17.71
N PRO A 416 -13.38 -6.10 -18.79
CA PRO A 416 -14.58 -5.27 -18.70
C PRO A 416 -15.85 -6.02 -18.28
N TRP A 417 -15.82 -7.36 -18.23
CA TRP A 417 -16.98 -8.23 -17.96
C TRP A 417 -16.73 -9.15 -16.76
N LYS A 418 -16.23 -8.60 -15.65
CA LYS A 418 -16.08 -9.38 -14.40
C LYS A 418 -17.46 -9.65 -13.82
N ASP A 419 -18.03 -10.81 -14.15
CA ASP A 419 -19.18 -11.32 -13.43
C ASP A 419 -18.77 -11.85 -12.05
N VAL A 420 -19.78 -12.18 -11.23
CA VAL A 420 -19.57 -12.69 -9.86
C VAL A 420 -18.67 -13.92 -9.82
N SER A 421 -18.74 -14.80 -10.83
CA SER A 421 -17.97 -16.04 -10.87
C SER A 421 -16.49 -15.79 -11.20
N VAL A 422 -16.22 -14.87 -12.12
CA VAL A 422 -14.87 -14.42 -12.48
C VAL A 422 -14.19 -13.75 -11.29
N THR A 423 -14.91 -12.84 -10.62
CA THR A 423 -14.41 -12.15 -9.42
C THR A 423 -14.13 -13.13 -8.28
N ALA A 424 -15.04 -14.09 -8.04
CA ALA A 424 -14.86 -15.09 -6.99
C ALA A 424 -13.63 -15.99 -7.23
N LYS A 425 -13.35 -16.39 -8.48
CA LYS A 425 -12.14 -17.17 -8.80
C LYS A 425 -10.86 -16.41 -8.46
N PHE A 426 -10.76 -15.15 -8.84
CA PHE A 426 -9.58 -14.35 -8.53
C PHE A 426 -9.45 -14.10 -7.02
N GLN A 427 -10.56 -13.80 -6.33
CA GLN A 427 -10.55 -13.67 -4.87
C GLN A 427 -10.06 -14.95 -4.18
N ASN A 428 -10.55 -16.13 -4.59
CA ASN A 428 -10.07 -17.42 -4.08
C ASN A 428 -8.59 -17.66 -4.40
N PHE A 429 -8.12 -17.27 -5.58
CA PHE A 429 -6.71 -17.35 -5.95
C PHE A 429 -5.84 -16.53 -4.99
N VAL A 430 -6.22 -15.27 -4.72
CA VAL A 430 -5.51 -14.40 -3.78
C VAL A 430 -5.62 -14.93 -2.35
N GLU A 431 -6.77 -15.48 -1.95
CA GLU A 431 -6.98 -16.13 -0.66
C GLU A 431 -5.98 -17.25 -0.40
N ILE A 432 -5.78 -18.13 -1.39
CA ILE A 432 -4.82 -19.23 -1.30
C ILE A 432 -3.39 -18.69 -1.09
N ILE A 433 -3.02 -17.66 -1.83
CA ILE A 433 -1.69 -17.04 -1.73
C ILE A 433 -1.49 -16.41 -0.35
N VAL A 434 -2.46 -15.61 0.12
CA VAL A 434 -2.37 -14.96 1.43
C VAL A 434 -2.35 -15.98 2.55
N ALA A 435 -3.20 -17.01 2.52
CA ALA A 435 -3.20 -18.07 3.52
C ALA A 435 -1.83 -18.79 3.60
N ALA A 436 -1.25 -19.13 2.44
CA ALA A 436 0.09 -19.72 2.39
C ALA A 436 1.18 -18.78 2.93
N ALA A 437 1.08 -17.47 2.66
CA ALA A 437 2.01 -16.48 3.19
C ALA A 437 1.91 -16.37 4.72
N LEU A 438 0.70 -16.38 5.28
CA LEU A 438 0.48 -16.36 6.74
C LEU A 438 1.01 -17.61 7.42
N ASP A 439 0.74 -18.78 6.84
CA ASP A 439 1.27 -20.05 7.33
C ASP A 439 2.81 -20.12 7.26
N THR A 440 3.40 -19.44 6.26
CA THR A 440 4.86 -19.37 6.09
C THR A 440 5.48 -18.44 7.11
N LEU A 441 4.91 -17.25 7.26
CA LEU A 441 5.48 -16.23 8.09
C LEU A 441 5.19 -16.44 9.59
N GLY A 442 4.33 -17.42 9.92
CA GLY A 442 3.70 -17.66 11.23
C GLY A 442 4.49 -17.44 12.54
N PRO A 443 3.79 -17.63 13.68
CA PRO A 443 4.20 -17.14 15.01
C PRO A 443 5.63 -17.50 15.41
N ASP A 444 6.06 -18.71 15.07
CA ASP A 444 7.31 -19.31 15.52
C ASP A 444 8.55 -18.78 14.77
N GLN A 445 8.37 -18.11 13.62
CA GLN A 445 9.49 -17.61 12.80
C GLN A 445 9.58 -16.08 12.78
N HIS A 446 8.44 -15.37 12.76
CA HIS A 446 8.41 -13.90 12.67
C HIS A 446 7.45 -13.23 13.67
N GLY A 447 6.93 -13.96 14.66
CA GLY A 447 6.13 -13.36 15.75
C GLY A 447 4.72 -12.95 15.35
N PHE A 448 4.08 -13.68 14.44
CA PHE A 448 2.66 -13.50 14.11
C PHE A 448 1.76 -13.78 15.31
N LEU A 449 0.69 -12.99 15.43
CA LEU A 449 -0.27 -13.00 16.52
C LEU A 449 -1.01 -14.34 16.65
N THR A 450 -0.44 -15.28 17.42
CA THR A 450 -1.18 -16.40 18.04
C THR A 450 -2.01 -15.96 19.25
N SER A 451 -1.95 -14.68 19.64
CA SER A 451 -2.57 -14.20 20.88
C SER A 451 -3.98 -13.60 20.73
N ILE A 452 -4.53 -13.48 19.51
CA ILE A 452 -5.91 -13.00 19.30
C ILE A 452 -6.84 -14.19 19.00
N ALA A 453 -6.67 -15.27 19.78
CA ALA A 453 -7.64 -16.34 19.86
C ALA A 453 -8.01 -16.49 21.33
N HIS A 454 -8.83 -15.57 21.85
CA HIS A 454 -9.84 -15.78 22.90
C HIS A 454 -10.77 -14.58 23.01
#